data_AF-A0A2R5GDL2-F1
#
_entry.id   AF-A0A2R5GDL2-F1
#
_cell.length_a   1.000
_cell.length_b   1.000
_cell.length_c   1.000
_cell.angle_alpha   90.00
_cell.angle_beta   90.00
_cell.angle_gamma   90.00
#
_symmetry.space_group_name_H-M   'P 1'
#
loop_
_entity.id
_entity.type
_entity.pdbx_description
1 polymer ?
#
loop_
_entity_poly.entity_id
_entity_poly.type
_entity_poly.pdbx_seq_one_letter_code
_entity_poly.pdbx_strand_id
1 'polypeptide(L)'
;MASEAQRVGDAAKLAREGAPHDDDLFCFDSTCYHAGGPLGNGDIEDVNGEPCVVCPWHMYQVALADGAKYYQPLIMKDGKMKPGGWKKKENAQRTHHVQERQDGVYVTLNLDGKYDSDEYGGMSTCGGNSNASNKPVHSKRNFALPRRSGHVLSGASPAVPGMPMPAPIAAPGSMPNPGQVSTSLANLSTLDVEEEADLDDEEDLGLIGGQNARTEGSARSREDDWTQLVVAKKVRVSEACVSLYLDATTLEGNDEVLRKLYSIDADFGDGTIVDVDDLFDTRHLDVGLVLNADSAELTHRPYTPVRSAKRSLNASRKEHLIHLEIRVYPGGKLGPRLAALEPGDKVFARPGTTPAADSLPEKAFPPLADLTKVFLFAGGSGITPILQVLQNCLDAQVKLQITIVCANKTLSRMLGADALGSLVNEAANRPEITLRVFHVLTDAQVALPSDVEHIKFVQSTRVNDLPFLQNKVAVPAQSSGTSVFAWCGPQGFMSALRSSLVEGLGATPHRCVEYLG
;
A
#
# COMPACT_ATOMS: atom_id res chain seq x y z
N MET A 1 41.79 17.28 -18.03
CA MET A 1 40.85 18.32 -18.50
C MET A 1 39.85 18.51 -17.38
N ALA A 2 39.67 19.73 -16.88
CA ALA A 2 38.83 20.01 -15.72
C ALA A 2 37.36 19.71 -16.06
N SER A 3 36.68 18.90 -15.24
CA SER A 3 35.24 18.66 -15.35
C SER A 3 34.49 19.95 -15.05
N GLU A 4 33.58 20.32 -15.95
CA GLU A 4 32.76 21.52 -15.86
C GLU A 4 31.77 21.37 -14.68
N ALA A 5 31.76 22.36 -13.79
CA ALA A 5 30.82 22.41 -12.68
C ALA A 5 29.46 22.89 -13.19
N GLN A 6 28.44 22.02 -13.15
CA GLN A 6 27.10 22.32 -13.65
C GLN A 6 26.25 23.00 -12.56
N ARG A 7 25.48 24.03 -12.95
CA ARG A 7 24.51 24.70 -12.07
C ARG A 7 23.28 23.80 -11.93
N VAL A 8 22.83 23.59 -10.69
CA VAL A 8 21.88 22.55 -10.27
C VAL A 8 20.72 22.30 -11.26
N GLY A 9 20.79 21.13 -11.90
CA GLY A 9 19.75 20.44 -12.66
C GLY A 9 20.00 18.92 -12.61
N ASP A 10 18.97 18.18 -12.20
CA ASP A 10 18.62 16.77 -12.47
C ASP A 10 19.32 15.54 -11.83
N ALA A 11 20.20 15.63 -10.83
CA ALA A 11 20.63 14.38 -10.11
C ALA A 11 21.06 14.50 -8.64
N ALA A 12 21.15 15.72 -8.09
CA ALA A 12 21.92 15.99 -6.87
C ALA A 12 21.11 16.77 -5.83
N LYS A 13 21.24 16.40 -4.55
CA LYS A 13 20.52 17.01 -3.42
C LYS A 13 21.47 17.62 -2.39
N LEU A 14 21.07 18.70 -1.70
CA LEU A 14 21.91 19.43 -0.74
C LEU A 14 21.30 19.44 0.67
N ALA A 15 22.15 19.26 1.70
CA ALA A 15 21.77 19.29 3.12
C ALA A 15 22.72 20.21 3.92
N ARG A 16 22.19 20.92 4.94
CA ARG A 16 22.95 21.71 5.95
C ARG A 16 22.56 21.27 7.36
N GLU A 17 23.51 21.17 8.30
CA GLU A 17 23.28 20.96 9.75
C GLU A 17 23.59 22.21 10.60
N GLY A 18 23.20 22.21 11.88
CA GLY A 18 23.59 23.24 12.86
C GLY A 18 24.59 22.75 13.93
N ALA A 19 25.85 23.20 13.80
CA ALA A 19 27.08 23.19 14.64
C ALA A 19 27.54 21.87 15.34
N PRO A 20 28.85 21.52 15.42
CA PRO A 20 30.06 22.35 15.29
C PRO A 20 30.75 22.30 13.92
N HIS A 21 30.08 21.70 12.93
CA HIS A 21 30.42 21.75 11.51
C HIS A 21 29.38 22.63 10.80
N ASP A 22 29.47 23.94 11.06
CA ASP A 22 28.33 24.87 10.91
C ASP A 22 28.03 25.34 9.48
N ASP A 23 28.71 24.81 8.45
CA ASP A 23 28.53 25.26 7.06
C ASP A 23 28.80 24.16 6.01
N ASP A 24 28.88 22.90 6.42
CA ASP A 24 29.23 21.83 5.48
C ASP A 24 28.02 21.47 4.60
N LEU A 25 28.18 21.69 3.29
CA LEU A 25 27.26 21.19 2.28
C LEU A 25 27.65 19.75 1.94
N PHE A 26 26.64 18.88 1.91
CA PHE A 26 26.78 17.52 1.42
C PHE A 26 25.94 17.31 0.17
N CYS A 27 26.42 16.45 -0.73
CA CYS A 27 25.70 16.09 -1.93
C CYS A 27 25.78 14.58 -2.18
N PHE A 28 24.66 13.98 -2.55
CA PHE A 28 24.51 12.54 -2.79
C PHE A 28 23.29 12.29 -3.68
N ASP A 29 23.14 11.08 -4.22
CA ASP A 29 22.01 10.76 -5.09
C ASP A 29 20.68 10.98 -4.35
N SER A 30 19.69 11.53 -5.05
CA SER A 30 18.39 11.85 -4.45
C SER A 30 17.54 10.63 -4.07
N THR A 31 17.86 9.46 -4.64
CA THR A 31 17.19 8.18 -4.43
C THR A 31 17.99 7.31 -3.45
N CYS A 32 17.30 6.73 -2.47
CA CYS A 32 17.92 5.92 -1.43
C CYS A 32 18.47 4.61 -1.99
N TYR A 33 19.69 4.26 -1.58
CA TYR A 33 20.36 3.00 -1.94
C TYR A 33 19.54 1.73 -1.62
N HIS A 34 18.60 1.77 -0.66
CA HIS A 34 17.90 0.57 -0.19
C HIS A 34 16.83 0.08 -1.18
N ALA A 35 16.06 1.00 -1.75
CA ALA A 35 14.91 0.71 -2.62
C ALA A 35 14.34 2.01 -3.24
N GLY A 36 15.22 2.91 -3.71
CA GLY A 36 14.82 4.09 -4.49
C GLY A 36 14.07 5.20 -3.75
N GLY A 37 13.89 5.12 -2.43
CA GLY A 37 13.10 6.10 -1.67
C GLY A 37 13.60 7.55 -1.78
N PRO A 38 12.71 8.57 -1.75
CA PRO A 38 13.07 9.95 -1.98
C PRO A 38 13.75 10.52 -0.74
N LEU A 39 15.08 10.39 -0.67
CA LEU A 39 15.88 11.02 0.40
C LEU A 39 15.61 12.52 0.43
N GLY A 40 15.25 13.10 -0.73
CA GLY A 40 14.21 14.12 -0.94
C GLY A 40 13.53 14.72 0.29
N ASN A 41 12.76 13.86 0.94
CA ASN A 41 11.79 14.24 1.96
C ASN A 41 12.16 13.67 3.33
N GLY A 42 13.37 13.08 3.45
CA GLY A 42 13.88 12.54 4.69
C GLY A 42 14.32 13.64 5.64
N ASP A 43 14.06 13.44 6.94
CA ASP A 43 14.62 14.25 8.01
C ASP A 43 16.12 13.93 8.20
N ILE A 44 16.87 14.89 8.73
CA ILE A 44 18.27 14.68 9.13
C ILE A 44 18.30 14.44 10.64
N GLU A 45 18.90 13.33 11.06
CA GLU A 45 19.05 12.92 12.44
C GLU A 45 20.53 12.66 12.78
N ASP A 46 20.90 12.90 14.03
CA ASP A 46 22.21 12.53 14.57
C ASP A 46 22.20 11.04 14.91
N VAL A 47 23.08 10.28 14.24
CA VAL A 47 23.25 8.84 14.47
C VAL A 47 24.70 8.60 14.87
N ASN A 48 24.90 8.29 16.15
CA ASN A 48 26.22 8.04 16.71
C ASN A 48 27.21 9.22 16.54
N GLY A 49 26.70 10.47 16.60
CA GLY A 49 27.49 11.68 16.42
C GLY A 49 27.76 12.06 14.96
N GLU A 50 27.15 11.38 13.99
CA GLU A 50 27.26 11.70 12.57
C GLU A 50 25.89 12.11 11.98
N PRO A 51 25.83 13.18 11.16
CA PRO A 51 24.65 13.53 10.38
C PRO A 51 24.20 12.38 9.49
N CYS A 52 22.94 11.97 9.61
CA CYS A 52 22.34 11.01 8.70
C CYS A 52 21.00 11.51 8.17
N VAL A 53 20.77 11.40 6.85
CA VAL A 53 19.41 11.49 6.31
C VAL A 53 18.68 10.18 6.56
N VAL A 54 17.46 10.27 7.07
CA VAL A 54 16.57 9.15 7.31
C VAL A 54 15.64 8.99 6.12
N CYS A 55 15.72 7.85 5.44
CA CYS A 55 14.84 7.57 4.30
C CYS A 55 13.37 7.57 4.76
N PRO A 56 12.48 8.36 4.13
CA PRO A 56 11.09 8.48 4.58
C PRO A 56 10.24 7.23 4.32
N TRP A 57 10.73 6.31 3.48
CA TRP A 57 10.01 5.06 3.17
C TRP A 57 10.37 3.95 4.16
N HIS A 58 11.67 3.70 4.34
CA HIS A 58 12.15 2.52 5.05
C HIS A 58 12.91 2.85 6.34
N MET A 59 13.02 4.14 6.69
CA MET A 59 13.70 4.63 7.88
C MET A 59 15.19 4.24 7.97
N TYR A 60 15.84 3.89 6.86
CA TYR A 60 17.28 3.66 6.83
C TYR A 60 18.05 4.97 6.94
N GLN A 61 19.11 4.93 7.74
CA GLN A 61 20.00 6.05 8.02
C GLN A 61 21.18 6.02 7.03
N VAL A 62 21.34 7.11 6.28
CA VAL A 62 22.45 7.32 5.34
C VAL A 62 23.31 8.46 5.84
N ALA A 63 24.58 8.19 6.13
CA ALA A 63 25.53 9.20 6.56
C ALA A 63 25.74 10.25 5.45
N LEU A 64 25.60 11.54 5.79
CA LEU A 64 25.72 12.62 4.81
C LEU A 64 27.16 12.76 4.29
N ALA A 65 28.16 12.45 5.11
CA ALA A 65 29.56 12.67 4.80
C ALA A 65 30.11 11.73 3.71
N ASP A 66 29.71 10.46 3.75
CA ASP A 66 30.32 9.40 2.95
C ASP A 66 29.32 8.42 2.31
N GLY A 67 28.02 8.56 2.60
CA GLY A 67 26.97 7.69 2.08
C GLY A 67 26.93 6.30 2.73
N ALA A 68 27.59 6.11 3.87
CA ALA A 68 27.54 4.87 4.63
C ALA A 68 26.15 4.60 5.20
N LYS A 69 25.78 3.30 5.22
CA LYS A 69 24.53 2.86 5.85
C LYS A 69 24.73 2.57 7.34
N TYR A 70 23.79 3.07 8.13
CA TYR A 70 23.68 2.77 9.55
C TYR A 70 22.55 1.76 9.81
N TYR A 71 22.78 0.84 10.74
CA TYR A 71 21.77 -0.13 11.16
C TYR A 71 21.91 -0.49 12.64
N GLN A 72 20.82 -0.97 13.26
CA GLN A 72 20.84 -1.52 14.61
C GLN A 72 20.65 -3.04 14.54
N PRO A 73 21.64 -3.86 14.96
CA PRO A 73 21.44 -5.28 15.08
C PRO A 73 20.50 -5.58 16.26
N LEU A 74 19.68 -6.61 16.17
CA LEU A 74 18.90 -7.07 17.32
C LEU A 74 19.81 -7.84 18.28
N ILE A 75 19.80 -7.44 19.55
CA ILE A 75 20.52 -8.12 20.63
C ILE A 75 19.52 -8.72 21.61
N MET A 76 19.77 -9.96 22.03
CA MET A 76 18.98 -10.60 23.07
C MET A 76 19.39 -10.02 24.44
N LYS A 77 18.48 -9.29 25.08
CA LYS A 77 18.70 -8.71 26.42
C LYS A 77 17.49 -8.99 27.30
N ASP A 78 17.71 -9.65 28.44
CA ASP A 78 16.66 -10.06 29.38
C ASP A 78 15.61 -11.00 28.75
N GLY A 79 16.03 -11.89 27.84
CA GLY A 79 15.13 -12.81 27.13
C GLY A 79 14.21 -12.17 26.10
N LYS A 80 14.41 -10.88 25.77
CA LYS A 80 13.70 -10.16 24.71
C LYS A 80 14.67 -9.61 23.67
N MET A 81 14.30 -9.66 22.40
CA MET A 81 15.03 -9.01 21.31
C MET A 81 14.84 -7.50 21.42
N LYS A 82 15.94 -6.75 21.59
CA LYS A 82 15.95 -5.29 21.63
C LYS A 82 16.93 -4.77 20.57
N PRO A 83 16.69 -3.60 19.96
CA PRO A 83 17.68 -2.95 19.12
C PRO A 83 18.98 -2.73 19.90
N GLY A 84 20.09 -3.16 19.32
CA GLY A 84 21.44 -2.92 19.82
C GLY A 84 21.95 -1.54 19.46
N GLY A 85 23.23 -1.29 19.77
CA GLY A 85 23.90 -0.05 19.37
C GLY A 85 24.00 0.09 17.85
N TRP A 86 23.97 1.32 17.36
CA TRP A 86 24.17 1.65 15.95
C TRP A 86 25.50 1.08 15.43
N LYS A 87 25.45 0.52 14.22
CA LYS A 87 26.62 0.03 13.49
C LYS A 87 26.64 0.67 12.11
N LYS A 88 27.84 1.12 11.69
CA LYS A 88 28.13 1.66 10.37
C LYS A 88 28.63 0.53 9.46
N LYS A 89 28.12 0.45 8.24
CA LYS A 89 28.53 -0.50 7.18
C LYS A 89 29.14 0.25 6.00
N GLU A 90 29.49 -0.49 4.94
CA GLU A 90 30.03 0.04 3.70
C GLU A 90 29.18 1.16 3.06
N ASN A 91 29.83 2.00 2.26
CA ASN A 91 29.22 3.13 1.56
C ASN A 91 28.30 2.61 0.46
N ALA A 92 26.99 2.73 0.69
CA ALA A 92 25.96 2.22 -0.21
C ALA A 92 25.32 3.36 -1.03
N GLN A 93 25.33 4.58 -0.50
CA GLN A 93 24.87 5.77 -1.20
C GLN A 93 26.06 6.48 -1.86
N ARG A 94 25.94 6.82 -3.15
CA ARG A 94 26.94 7.64 -3.84
C ARG A 94 26.85 9.09 -3.35
N THR A 95 27.99 9.65 -2.97
CA THR A 95 28.16 11.07 -2.66
C THR A 95 28.86 11.80 -3.80
N HIS A 96 28.64 13.11 -3.91
CA HIS A 96 29.23 14.00 -4.90
C HIS A 96 29.96 15.14 -4.21
N HIS A 97 30.94 15.71 -4.91
CA HIS A 97 31.67 16.84 -4.39
C HIS A 97 30.84 18.11 -4.60
N VAL A 98 30.67 18.91 -3.55
CA VAL A 98 29.94 20.17 -3.59
C VAL A 98 30.84 21.33 -3.19
N GLN A 99 30.69 22.46 -3.88
CA GLN A 99 31.39 23.69 -3.60
C GLN A 99 30.41 24.86 -3.58
N GLU A 100 30.34 25.58 -2.47
CA GLU A 100 29.67 26.87 -2.39
C GLU A 100 30.60 27.98 -2.90
N ARG A 101 30.10 28.82 -3.79
CA ARG A 101 30.76 30.02 -4.30
C ARG A 101 29.82 31.21 -4.13
N GLN A 102 30.33 32.43 -4.27
CA GLN A 102 29.54 33.66 -4.09
C GLN A 102 28.32 33.76 -5.03
N ASP A 103 28.36 33.07 -6.17
CA ASP A 103 27.34 33.06 -7.22
C ASP A 103 26.44 31.80 -7.22
N GLY A 104 26.68 30.85 -6.32
CA GLY A 104 25.81 29.68 -6.13
C GLY A 104 26.51 28.42 -5.62
N VAL A 105 25.77 27.30 -5.64
CA VAL A 105 26.29 25.98 -5.27
C VAL A 105 26.58 25.16 -6.51
N TYR A 106 27.77 24.58 -6.57
CA TYR A 106 28.29 23.81 -7.69
C TYR A 106 28.53 22.37 -7.26
N VAL A 107 28.10 21.41 -8.07
CA VAL A 107 28.29 19.98 -7.80
C VAL A 107 29.17 19.38 -8.90
N THR A 108 30.18 18.63 -8.49
CA THR A 108 30.96 17.76 -9.37
C THR A 108 30.51 16.33 -9.12
N LEU A 109 29.90 15.71 -10.12
CA LEU A 109 29.43 14.34 -10.03
C LEU A 109 30.61 13.39 -9.84
N ASN A 110 30.50 12.54 -8.82
CA ASN A 110 31.41 11.44 -8.60
C ASN A 110 30.98 10.26 -9.47
N LEU A 111 31.75 9.95 -10.51
CA LEU A 111 31.46 8.85 -11.44
C LEU A 111 32.31 7.61 -11.16
N ASP A 112 33.14 7.63 -10.12
CA ASP A 112 34.04 6.53 -9.79
C ASP A 112 33.32 5.46 -8.99
N GLY A 113 33.67 4.19 -9.23
CA GLY A 113 33.12 3.04 -8.50
C GLY A 113 31.66 2.71 -8.83
N LYS A 114 31.16 1.63 -8.22
CA LYS A 114 29.75 1.21 -8.26
C LYS A 114 29.19 1.27 -6.84
N TYR A 115 28.04 1.89 -6.67
CA TYR A 115 27.31 2.01 -5.41
C TYR A 115 25.91 1.40 -5.57
N ASP A 116 25.32 0.95 -4.46
CA ASP A 116 23.98 0.36 -4.44
C ASP A 116 22.93 1.37 -4.96
N SER A 117 23.13 2.67 -4.72
CA SER A 117 22.24 3.73 -5.22
C SER A 117 22.23 3.90 -6.74
N ASP A 118 23.25 3.41 -7.47
CA ASP A 118 23.32 3.51 -8.93
C ASP A 118 22.18 2.77 -9.61
N GLU A 119 21.66 1.72 -8.98
CA GLU A 119 20.53 0.92 -9.49
C GLU A 119 19.25 1.76 -9.63
N TYR A 120 19.17 2.88 -8.89
CA TYR A 120 17.98 3.74 -8.81
C TYR A 120 18.17 5.12 -9.47
N GLY A 121 19.37 5.44 -9.95
CA GLY A 121 19.72 6.78 -10.46
C GLY A 121 18.97 7.24 -11.72
N GLY A 122 18.23 6.34 -12.39
CA GLY A 122 17.41 6.65 -13.58
C GLY A 122 15.91 6.83 -13.31
N MET A 123 15.45 6.69 -12.05
CA MET A 123 14.02 6.80 -11.72
C MET A 123 13.54 8.26 -11.74
N SER A 124 12.58 8.57 -12.63
CA SER A 124 12.02 9.92 -12.89
C SER A 124 11.23 10.55 -11.72
N THR A 125 11.14 9.87 -10.57
CA THR A 125 10.33 10.32 -9.42
C THR A 125 11.07 11.28 -8.49
N CYS A 126 12.36 11.54 -8.73
CA CYS A 126 13.14 12.46 -7.91
C CYS A 126 13.17 13.90 -8.49
N GLY A 127 12.40 14.82 -7.89
CA GLY A 127 12.59 16.28 -8.06
C GLY A 127 11.38 17.11 -8.48
N GLY A 128 10.31 16.52 -9.01
CA GLY A 128 9.19 17.27 -9.62
C GLY A 128 8.22 18.01 -8.67
N ASN A 129 8.45 18.02 -7.36
CA ASN A 129 7.48 18.55 -6.39
C ASN A 129 8.06 19.60 -5.43
N SER A 130 8.95 20.47 -5.92
CA SER A 130 9.42 21.65 -5.18
C SER A 130 8.41 22.79 -5.21
N ASN A 131 7.24 22.60 -4.58
CA ASN A 131 6.38 23.71 -4.14
C ASN A 131 5.37 23.23 -3.09
N ALA A 132 5.82 23.03 -1.85
CA ALA A 132 4.94 23.06 -0.68
C ALA A 132 5.75 23.40 0.58
N SER A 133 5.47 24.60 1.09
CA SER A 133 5.83 25.17 2.40
C SER A 133 6.35 24.22 3.48
N ASN A 134 7.58 24.48 3.94
CA ASN A 134 8.13 24.03 5.22
C ASN A 134 7.14 24.27 6.38
N LYS A 135 6.65 23.21 7.01
CA LYS A 135 6.24 23.25 8.42
C LYS A 135 6.76 21.99 9.14
N PRO A 136 7.37 22.11 10.33
CA PRO A 136 7.90 20.97 11.06
C PRO A 136 6.76 20.15 11.69
N VAL A 137 6.78 18.84 11.51
CA VAL A 137 5.91 17.91 12.25
C VAL A 137 6.59 17.56 13.57
N HIS A 138 6.03 18.04 14.68
CA HIS A 138 6.51 17.70 16.02
C HIS A 138 6.08 16.28 16.41
N SER A 139 7.01 15.33 16.48
CA SER A 139 6.79 14.04 17.13
C SER A 139 6.93 14.16 18.66
N LYS A 140 5.84 13.86 19.39
CA LYS A 140 5.86 13.61 20.84
C LYS A 140 6.28 12.17 21.11
N ARG A 141 7.57 11.92 21.28
CA ARG A 141 8.09 10.85 22.14
C ARG A 141 9.33 11.36 22.86
N ASN A 142 9.23 11.39 24.20
CA ASN A 142 10.30 11.77 25.10
C ASN A 142 11.42 10.73 25.04
N PHE A 143 12.41 10.97 24.19
CA PHE A 143 13.81 10.68 24.51
C PHE A 143 14.58 11.98 24.31
N ALA A 144 15.07 12.53 25.41
CA ALA A 144 15.84 13.76 25.39
C ALA A 144 17.21 13.47 24.75
N LEU A 145 17.31 13.70 23.45
CA LEU A 145 18.55 13.96 22.74
C LEU A 145 18.41 15.34 22.06
N PRO A 146 19.47 16.17 22.02
CA PRO A 146 19.37 17.53 21.53
C PRO A 146 19.02 17.51 20.04
N ARG A 147 17.79 17.93 19.71
CA ARG A 147 17.33 18.14 18.34
C ARG A 147 18.14 19.29 17.73
N ARG A 148 18.90 19.02 16.66
CA ARG A 148 19.50 20.02 15.76
C ARG A 148 18.85 19.83 14.39
N SER A 149 18.16 20.86 13.88
CA SER A 149 17.40 20.79 12.62
C SER A 149 18.25 21.26 11.45
N GLY A 150 18.47 20.38 10.47
CA GLY A 150 19.06 20.73 9.17
C GLY A 150 18.03 21.07 8.10
N HIS A 151 18.44 21.78 7.04
CA HIS A 151 17.61 22.15 5.89
C HIS A 151 18.08 21.47 4.61
N VAL A 152 17.12 21.19 3.73
CA VAL A 152 17.32 20.37 2.54
C VAL A 152 16.76 21.05 1.29
N LEU A 153 17.53 21.09 0.19
CA LEU A 153 17.19 21.81 -1.06
C LEU A 153 17.02 20.85 -2.26
N SER A 154 16.08 21.16 -3.18
CA SER A 154 15.91 20.52 -4.50
C SER A 154 15.83 21.57 -5.63
N GLY A 155 16.40 21.28 -6.80
CA GLY A 155 16.38 22.16 -7.99
C GLY A 155 15.59 21.56 -9.16
N ALA A 156 15.01 22.42 -10.02
CA ALA A 156 14.23 22.04 -11.22
C ALA A 156 14.76 22.76 -12.49
N SER A 157 14.77 22.07 -13.63
CA SER A 157 15.22 22.56 -14.95
C SER A 157 14.23 23.53 -15.63
N PRO A 158 14.68 24.55 -16.42
CA PRO A 158 13.80 25.44 -17.18
C PRO A 158 13.41 24.91 -18.57
N ALA A 159 12.17 25.18 -18.99
CA ALA A 159 11.57 24.74 -20.26
C ALA A 159 12.08 25.50 -21.51
N VAL A 160 12.22 24.77 -22.62
CA VAL A 160 12.50 25.29 -23.97
C VAL A 160 11.20 25.72 -24.67
N PRO A 161 11.10 26.89 -25.33
CA PRO A 161 9.89 27.34 -25.99
C PRO A 161 9.85 27.01 -27.48
N GLY A 162 8.71 26.49 -27.96
CA GLY A 162 8.24 26.70 -29.33
C GLY A 162 7.76 25.45 -30.07
N MET A 163 6.43 25.32 -30.25
CA MET A 163 5.78 25.06 -31.55
C MET A 163 4.24 25.12 -31.42
N PRO A 164 3.49 25.40 -32.51
CA PRO A 164 2.18 26.05 -32.46
C PRO A 164 0.98 25.08 -32.43
N MET A 165 -0.12 25.57 -31.85
CA MET A 165 -1.45 24.96 -31.77
C MET A 165 -2.17 24.90 -33.13
N PRO A 166 -3.01 23.89 -33.41
CA PRO A 166 -4.11 24.02 -34.37
C PRO A 166 -5.44 24.40 -33.69
N ALA A 167 -6.26 25.13 -34.45
CA ALA A 167 -7.53 25.77 -34.08
C ALA A 167 -8.74 24.80 -34.08
N PRO A 168 -9.91 25.20 -33.52
CA PRO A 168 -10.99 24.29 -33.11
C PRO A 168 -12.09 24.12 -34.17
N ILE A 169 -12.80 22.98 -34.16
CA ILE A 169 -14.04 22.79 -34.93
C ILE A 169 -15.16 22.20 -34.06
N ALA A 170 -16.21 23.03 -33.94
CA ALA A 170 -17.66 22.86 -33.76
C ALA A 170 -18.32 21.54 -33.24
N ALA A 171 -19.36 21.75 -32.43
CA ALA A 171 -20.48 20.84 -32.11
C ALA A 171 -21.82 21.52 -32.50
N PRO A 172 -23.04 20.95 -32.30
CA PRO A 172 -23.46 19.56 -32.07
C PRO A 172 -24.64 19.10 -32.99
N GLY A 173 -25.02 17.82 -32.93
CA GLY A 173 -26.24 17.32 -33.58
C GLY A 173 -26.87 16.07 -32.93
N SER A 174 -28.02 16.29 -32.28
CA SER A 174 -29.23 15.44 -32.15
C SER A 174 -29.16 13.95 -31.74
N MET A 175 -29.86 13.64 -30.62
CA MET A 175 -30.28 12.32 -30.14
C MET A 175 -31.36 11.65 -31.01
N PRO A 176 -31.55 10.32 -30.85
CA PRO A 176 -32.83 9.82 -30.34
C PRO A 176 -32.71 8.78 -29.21
N ASN A 177 -33.84 8.62 -28.50
CA ASN A 177 -34.07 7.89 -27.24
C ASN A 177 -34.64 6.45 -27.50
N PRO A 178 -35.04 5.65 -26.49
CA PRO A 178 -34.29 4.52 -25.93
C PRO A 178 -34.95 3.16 -26.19
N GLY A 179 -34.17 2.08 -26.20
CA GLY A 179 -34.69 0.71 -26.26
C GLY A 179 -33.70 -0.32 -25.70
N GLN A 180 -34.05 -0.90 -24.55
CA GLN A 180 -33.59 -2.17 -23.96
C GLN A 180 -32.18 -2.65 -24.32
N VAL A 181 -31.24 -2.60 -23.37
CA VAL A 181 -30.05 -3.48 -23.42
C VAL A 181 -29.68 -3.99 -22.02
N SER A 182 -29.60 -5.32 -21.97
CA SER A 182 -29.11 -6.19 -20.89
C SER A 182 -27.71 -5.78 -20.39
N THR A 183 -27.54 -5.67 -19.07
CA THR A 183 -26.26 -5.35 -18.43
C THR A 183 -25.42 -6.62 -18.21
N SER A 184 -24.42 -6.83 -19.06
CA SER A 184 -23.25 -7.66 -18.71
C SER A 184 -21.98 -6.84 -18.95
N LEU A 185 -21.13 -6.69 -17.93
CA LEU A 185 -19.81 -6.04 -17.99
C LEU A 185 -18.76 -6.88 -18.75
N ALA A 186 -19.16 -7.86 -19.55
CA ALA A 186 -18.29 -8.89 -20.10
C ALA A 186 -17.55 -8.54 -21.41
N ASN A 187 -17.64 -7.32 -21.93
CA ASN A 187 -17.01 -6.96 -23.23
C ASN A 187 -15.94 -5.86 -23.11
N LEU A 188 -14.88 -6.16 -22.38
CA LEU A 188 -13.59 -5.44 -22.44
C LEU A 188 -12.48 -6.48 -22.68
N SER A 189 -12.49 -7.11 -23.85
CA SER A 189 -11.36 -7.91 -24.32
C SER A 189 -11.00 -7.51 -25.75
N THR A 190 -9.70 -7.46 -26.01
CA THR A 190 -9.01 -7.07 -27.26
C THR A 190 -8.83 -5.58 -27.51
N LEU A 191 -7.77 -5.01 -26.92
CA LEU A 191 -6.99 -3.95 -27.56
C LEU A 191 -5.51 -4.29 -27.34
N ASP A 192 -4.79 -4.45 -28.45
CA ASP A 192 -3.34 -4.62 -28.49
C ASP A 192 -2.66 -3.34 -27.98
N VAL A 193 -1.81 -3.45 -26.96
CA VAL A 193 -0.98 -2.36 -26.45
C VAL A 193 0.47 -2.84 -26.45
N GLU A 194 1.34 -2.02 -27.01
CA GLU A 194 2.77 -2.29 -27.16
C GLU A 194 3.47 -2.43 -25.79
N GLU A 195 4.48 -3.30 -25.78
CA GLU A 195 5.18 -3.87 -24.65
C GLU A 195 6.08 -2.83 -23.95
N GLU A 196 5.70 -2.36 -22.76
CA GLU A 196 6.61 -1.65 -21.84
C GLU A 196 6.76 -2.43 -20.52
N ALA A 197 8.00 -2.81 -20.23
CA ALA A 197 8.39 -3.55 -19.04
C ALA A 197 8.69 -2.57 -17.90
N ASP A 198 7.68 -2.30 -17.06
CA ASP A 198 7.83 -1.44 -15.89
C ASP A 198 7.86 -2.25 -14.58
N LEU A 199 8.99 -2.11 -13.87
CA LEU A 199 9.27 -2.68 -12.56
C LEU A 199 8.52 -1.90 -11.46
N ASP A 200 7.30 -2.32 -11.16
CA ASP A 200 6.63 -1.99 -9.90
C ASP A 200 7.23 -2.91 -8.80
N ASP A 201 8.20 -2.40 -8.04
CA ASP A 201 8.84 -3.13 -6.92
C ASP A 201 7.94 -3.07 -5.68
N GLU A 202 7.36 -4.21 -5.29
CA GLU A 202 6.85 -4.41 -3.94
C GLU A 202 7.85 -5.21 -3.09
N GLU A 203 8.10 -4.67 -1.90
CA GLU A 203 9.11 -5.07 -0.93
C GLU A 203 9.05 -6.56 -0.56
N ASP A 204 10.24 -7.16 -0.48
CA ASP A 204 10.49 -8.51 -0.02
C ASP A 204 10.90 -8.48 1.46
N LEU A 205 9.98 -8.83 2.36
CA LEU A 205 10.29 -9.09 3.76
C LEU A 205 11.11 -10.40 3.87
N GLY A 206 12.42 -10.29 3.69
CA GLY A 206 13.37 -11.37 3.93
C GLY A 206 13.52 -11.67 5.42
N LEU A 207 12.90 -12.76 5.88
CA LEU A 207 13.18 -13.37 7.19
C LEU A 207 14.51 -14.13 7.12
N ILE A 208 15.55 -13.59 7.76
CA ILE A 208 16.85 -14.26 7.87
C ILE A 208 16.76 -15.39 8.89
N GLY A 209 16.95 -16.63 8.43
CA GLY A 209 17.16 -17.81 9.27
C GLY A 209 18.49 -17.74 10.02
N GLY A 210 18.44 -17.99 11.33
CA GLY A 210 19.62 -18.15 12.18
C GLY A 210 19.37 -19.23 13.23
N GLN A 211 20.08 -20.35 13.09
CA GLN A 211 19.98 -21.52 13.96
C GLN A 211 20.65 -21.33 15.34
N ASN A 212 20.05 -22.01 16.33
CA ASN A 212 20.59 -22.57 17.58
C ASN A 212 20.85 -21.67 18.80
N ALA A 213 19.99 -21.82 19.82
CA ALA A 213 20.40 -22.20 21.18
C ALA A 213 19.21 -22.80 21.96
N ARG A 214 19.40 -24.01 22.52
CA ARG A 214 18.43 -24.76 23.33
C ARG A 214 18.15 -24.08 24.66
N THR A 215 16.87 -24.00 25.03
CA THR A 215 16.40 -24.11 26.43
C THR A 215 15.01 -24.73 26.44
N GLU A 216 14.87 -25.80 27.22
CA GLU A 216 13.70 -26.67 27.32
C GLU A 216 12.51 -25.96 27.97
N GLY A 217 11.35 -26.04 27.33
CA GLY A 217 10.09 -25.48 27.81
C GLY A 217 9.01 -25.47 26.73
N SER A 218 8.40 -26.63 26.46
CA SER A 218 7.16 -26.82 25.69
C SER A 218 7.04 -26.04 24.38
N ALA A 219 7.95 -26.30 23.43
CA ALA A 219 7.82 -25.87 22.05
C ALA A 219 6.94 -26.87 21.26
N ARG A 220 5.74 -26.46 20.84
CA ARG A 220 5.15 -26.99 19.60
C ARG A 220 5.93 -26.33 18.46
N SER A 221 6.50 -27.14 17.56
CA SER A 221 7.31 -26.71 16.41
C SER A 221 6.54 -25.72 15.53
N ARG A 222 7.12 -24.55 15.25
CA ARG A 222 6.61 -23.52 14.33
C ARG A 222 6.70 -23.91 12.84
N GLU A 223 7.15 -25.10 12.52
CA GLU A 223 7.23 -25.64 11.15
C GLU A 223 5.95 -26.37 10.71
N ASP A 224 5.01 -26.67 11.63
CA ASP A 224 3.80 -27.48 11.38
C ASP A 224 2.54 -26.69 10.95
N ASP A 225 2.65 -25.40 10.63
CA ASP A 225 1.45 -24.55 10.46
C ASP A 225 0.99 -24.33 9.01
N TRP A 226 1.71 -24.86 8.03
CA TRP A 226 1.34 -24.76 6.62
C TRP A 226 0.33 -25.82 6.21
N THR A 227 -0.79 -25.37 5.66
CA THR A 227 -1.78 -26.22 5.01
C THR A 227 -1.56 -26.19 3.50
N GLN A 228 -1.44 -27.37 2.90
CA GLN A 228 -1.35 -27.50 1.44
C GLN A 228 -2.76 -27.48 0.85
N LEU A 229 -3.03 -26.52 -0.02
CA LEU A 229 -4.29 -26.36 -0.76
C LEU A 229 -4.06 -26.65 -2.25
N VAL A 230 -5.12 -27.03 -2.94
CA VAL A 230 -5.10 -27.30 -4.38
C VAL A 230 -5.71 -26.10 -5.12
N VAL A 231 -5.10 -25.70 -6.22
CA VAL A 231 -5.70 -24.72 -7.14
C VAL A 231 -6.89 -25.38 -7.82
N ALA A 232 -8.11 -24.97 -7.47
CA ALA A 232 -9.32 -25.45 -8.14
C ALA A 232 -9.57 -24.72 -9.45
N LYS A 233 -9.29 -23.41 -9.49
CA LYS A 233 -9.57 -22.57 -10.65
C LYS A 233 -8.61 -21.38 -10.68
N LYS A 234 -8.20 -20.98 -11.88
CA LYS A 234 -7.49 -19.73 -12.16
C LYS A 234 -8.26 -18.96 -13.24
N VAL A 235 -8.41 -17.65 -13.04
CA VAL A 235 -9.00 -16.74 -14.04
C VAL A 235 -8.06 -15.57 -14.24
N ARG A 236 -7.66 -15.32 -15.48
CA ARG A 236 -6.91 -14.11 -15.84
C ARG A 236 -7.91 -12.96 -15.96
N VAL A 237 -7.81 -11.97 -15.07
CA VAL A 237 -8.70 -10.79 -15.04
C VAL A 237 -8.17 -9.71 -15.96
N SER A 238 -6.86 -9.49 -15.93
CA SER A 238 -6.14 -8.62 -16.87
C SER A 238 -4.71 -9.11 -17.06
N GLU A 239 -3.89 -8.37 -17.79
CA GLU A 239 -2.48 -8.75 -17.96
C GLU A 239 -1.70 -8.81 -16.65
N ALA A 240 -2.08 -7.96 -15.69
CA ALA A 240 -1.40 -7.81 -14.42
C ALA A 240 -2.27 -8.21 -13.20
N CYS A 241 -3.40 -8.87 -13.42
CA CYS A 241 -4.31 -9.33 -12.36
C CYS A 241 -4.81 -10.75 -12.62
N VAL A 242 -4.74 -11.61 -11.61
CA VAL A 242 -5.24 -13.00 -11.66
C VAL A 242 -6.11 -13.29 -10.43
N SER A 243 -7.23 -13.96 -10.65
CA SER A 243 -8.05 -14.56 -9.60
C SER A 243 -7.70 -16.03 -9.44
N LEU A 244 -7.37 -16.44 -8.22
CA LEU A 244 -6.98 -17.79 -7.86
C LEU A 244 -7.95 -18.35 -6.83
N TYR A 245 -8.51 -19.53 -7.08
CA TYR A 245 -9.44 -20.21 -6.19
C TYR A 245 -8.78 -21.45 -5.63
N LEU A 246 -8.59 -21.48 -4.33
CA LEU A 246 -7.93 -22.56 -3.61
C LEU A 246 -8.96 -23.43 -2.90
N ASP A 247 -8.86 -24.73 -3.10
CA ASP A 247 -9.81 -25.71 -2.58
C ASP A 247 -9.32 -26.30 -1.26
N ALA A 248 -10.13 -26.13 -0.22
CA ALA A 248 -9.95 -26.77 1.08
C ALA A 248 -10.87 -28.00 1.27
N THR A 249 -11.78 -28.30 0.33
CA THR A 249 -12.72 -29.43 0.45
C THR A 249 -12.07 -30.80 0.32
N THR A 250 -10.94 -30.87 -0.37
CA THR A 250 -10.19 -32.11 -0.54
C THR A 250 -9.51 -32.58 0.76
N LEU A 251 -9.59 -31.78 1.82
CA LEU A 251 -9.01 -32.07 3.12
C LEU A 251 -10.10 -32.57 4.08
N GLU A 252 -9.79 -33.61 4.86
CA GLU A 252 -10.67 -34.05 5.95
C GLU A 252 -10.87 -32.92 6.96
N GLY A 253 -12.11 -32.73 7.43
CA GLY A 253 -12.42 -31.64 8.36
C GLY A 253 -12.30 -30.24 7.74
N ASN A 254 -12.73 -30.06 6.48
CA ASN A 254 -12.67 -28.78 5.75
C ASN A 254 -13.08 -27.52 6.55
N ASP A 255 -14.06 -27.60 7.45
CA ASP A 255 -14.43 -26.50 8.35
C ASP A 255 -13.40 -26.19 9.40
N GLU A 256 -12.74 -27.22 9.94
CA GLU A 256 -11.63 -27.09 10.86
C GLU A 256 -10.42 -26.49 10.14
N VAL A 257 -10.18 -26.87 8.88
CA VAL A 257 -9.15 -26.27 8.04
C VAL A 257 -9.41 -24.79 7.81
N LEU A 258 -10.62 -24.41 7.41
CA LEU A 258 -10.97 -23.00 7.21
C LEU A 258 -10.91 -22.21 8.51
N ARG A 259 -11.39 -22.78 9.63
CA ARG A 259 -11.26 -22.16 10.96
C ARG A 259 -9.81 -21.96 11.35
N LYS A 260 -8.95 -22.96 11.11
CA LYS A 260 -7.50 -22.86 11.32
C LYS A 260 -6.95 -21.71 10.49
N LEU A 261 -7.15 -21.71 9.17
CA LEU A 261 -6.61 -20.72 8.23
C LEU A 261 -7.03 -19.29 8.55
N TYR A 262 -8.27 -19.07 8.96
CA TYR A 262 -8.75 -17.74 9.35
C TYR A 262 -8.42 -17.35 10.81
N SER A 263 -7.70 -18.19 11.56
CA SER A 263 -7.45 -18.02 13.00
C SER A 263 -8.73 -17.74 13.78
N ILE A 264 -9.70 -18.62 13.58
CA ILE A 264 -11.02 -18.51 14.20
C ILE A 264 -11.04 -19.32 15.49
N ASP A 265 -11.18 -18.60 16.59
CA ASP A 265 -11.31 -19.17 17.92
C ASP A 265 -12.75 -19.63 18.18
N ALA A 266 -12.95 -20.41 19.24
CA ALA A 266 -14.27 -20.94 19.63
C ALA A 266 -15.31 -19.84 19.88
N ASP A 267 -14.87 -18.64 20.23
CA ASP A 267 -15.71 -17.48 20.57
C ASP A 267 -16.14 -16.65 19.35
N PHE A 268 -15.71 -17.00 18.13
CA PHE A 268 -16.04 -16.28 16.89
C PHE A 268 -17.53 -16.33 16.51
N GLY A 269 -18.34 -17.06 17.28
CA GLY A 269 -19.79 -17.15 17.11
C GLY A 269 -20.20 -17.90 15.83
N ASP A 270 -21.47 -17.74 15.46
CA ASP A 270 -22.06 -18.33 14.25
C ASP A 270 -21.87 -17.49 12.99
N GLY A 271 -20.99 -16.47 13.06
CA GLY A 271 -20.76 -15.50 11.98
C GLY A 271 -21.75 -14.33 11.98
N THR A 272 -22.62 -14.21 13.00
CA THR A 272 -23.45 -13.01 13.19
C THR A 272 -22.59 -11.77 13.48
N ILE A 273 -23.04 -10.62 12.99
CA ILE A 273 -22.48 -9.31 13.31
C ILE A 273 -23.22 -8.77 14.54
N VAL A 274 -22.55 -8.68 15.67
CA VAL A 274 -23.16 -8.24 16.95
C VAL A 274 -22.60 -6.90 17.44
N ASP A 275 -21.39 -6.53 17.00
CA ASP A 275 -20.77 -5.24 17.33
C ASP A 275 -20.12 -4.57 16.11
N VAL A 276 -19.74 -3.29 16.23
CA VAL A 276 -19.05 -2.55 15.18
C VAL A 276 -17.66 -3.13 14.90
N ASP A 277 -16.97 -3.67 15.91
CA ASP A 277 -15.68 -4.33 15.71
C ASP A 277 -15.76 -5.52 14.73
N ASP A 278 -16.87 -6.25 14.74
CA ASP A 278 -17.12 -7.35 13.81
C ASP A 278 -17.14 -6.93 12.34
N LEU A 279 -17.53 -5.67 12.06
CA LEU A 279 -17.55 -5.14 10.70
C LEU A 279 -16.13 -5.08 10.13
N PHE A 280 -15.19 -4.74 10.99
CA PHE A 280 -13.81 -4.47 10.63
C PHE A 280 -12.87 -5.65 10.90
N ASP A 281 -13.41 -6.81 11.32
CA ASP A 281 -12.66 -8.05 11.44
C ASP A 281 -12.38 -8.65 10.05
N THR A 282 -11.18 -8.34 9.54
CA THR A 282 -10.66 -8.88 8.29
C THR A 282 -9.58 -9.91 8.57
N ARG A 283 -9.49 -10.94 7.75
CA ARG A 283 -8.47 -11.98 7.87
C ARG A 283 -7.69 -12.13 6.59
N HIS A 284 -6.37 -12.23 6.70
CA HIS A 284 -5.45 -12.54 5.61
C HIS A 284 -4.74 -13.86 5.87
N LEU A 285 -4.15 -14.40 4.80
CA LEU A 285 -3.41 -15.64 4.78
C LEU A 285 -2.00 -15.36 4.30
N ASP A 286 -1.01 -16.00 4.91
CA ASP A 286 0.29 -16.10 4.26
C ASP A 286 0.20 -17.22 3.23
N VAL A 287 0.46 -16.91 1.96
CA VAL A 287 0.42 -17.87 0.85
C VAL A 287 1.83 -17.99 0.28
N GLY A 288 2.28 -19.22 0.05
CA GLY A 288 3.65 -19.49 -0.35
C GLY A 288 3.85 -20.66 -1.30
N LEU A 289 4.98 -20.62 -1.99
CA LEU A 289 5.48 -21.65 -2.89
C LEU A 289 6.94 -21.94 -2.59
N VAL A 290 7.36 -23.16 -2.86
CA VAL A 290 8.79 -23.52 -2.87
C VAL A 290 9.33 -23.15 -4.25
N LEU A 291 10.14 -22.09 -4.33
CA LEU A 291 10.61 -21.55 -5.61
C LEU A 291 11.88 -22.23 -6.14
N ASN A 292 12.71 -22.75 -5.23
CA ASN A 292 13.94 -23.46 -5.54
C ASN A 292 13.89 -24.85 -4.91
N ALA A 293 13.87 -25.89 -5.76
CA ALA A 293 13.81 -27.28 -5.32
C ALA A 293 14.96 -27.66 -4.36
N ASP A 294 16.10 -26.98 -4.48
CA ASP A 294 17.31 -27.26 -3.69
C ASP A 294 17.32 -26.58 -2.31
N SER A 295 16.52 -25.53 -2.11
CA SER A 295 16.58 -24.72 -0.88
C SER A 295 15.56 -25.14 0.19
N ALA A 296 14.54 -25.92 -0.18
CA ALA A 296 13.35 -26.21 0.64
C ALA A 296 12.66 -24.98 1.25
N GLU A 297 13.09 -23.76 0.93
CA GLU A 297 12.63 -22.53 1.55
C GLU A 297 11.33 -22.06 0.88
N LEU A 298 10.33 -21.78 1.72
CA LEU A 298 9.03 -21.34 1.27
C LEU A 298 8.99 -19.81 1.15
N THR A 299 8.98 -19.33 -0.10
CA THR A 299 8.72 -17.92 -0.38
C THR A 299 7.24 -17.65 -0.22
N HIS A 300 6.86 -16.75 0.68
CA HIS A 300 5.47 -16.44 0.98
C HIS A 300 5.19 -14.95 1.09
N ARG A 301 3.92 -14.57 0.91
CA ARG A 301 3.39 -13.21 1.07
C ARG A 301 2.00 -13.22 1.70
N PRO A 302 1.61 -12.14 2.40
CA PRO A 302 0.24 -11.98 2.86
C PRO A 302 -0.69 -11.74 1.65
N TYR A 303 -1.83 -12.41 1.65
CA TYR A 303 -2.95 -12.14 0.75
C TYR A 303 -4.24 -12.18 1.55
N THR A 304 -5.09 -11.19 1.32
CA THR A 304 -6.42 -11.14 1.94
C THR A 304 -7.42 -11.82 1.00
N PRO A 305 -8.06 -12.93 1.42
CA PRO A 305 -9.14 -13.51 0.62
C PRO A 305 -10.23 -12.47 0.35
N VAL A 306 -10.83 -12.53 -0.83
CA VAL A 306 -11.91 -11.60 -1.18
C VAL A 306 -13.12 -11.82 -0.29
N ARG A 307 -13.41 -13.08 0.08
CA ARG A 307 -14.55 -13.46 0.92
C ARG A 307 -14.18 -13.34 2.41
N SER A 308 -15.08 -12.79 3.22
CA SER A 308 -14.85 -12.68 4.67
C SER A 308 -14.91 -14.04 5.36
N ALA A 309 -14.15 -14.20 6.43
CA ALA A 309 -14.14 -15.39 7.28
C ALA A 309 -15.56 -15.80 7.73
N LYS A 310 -16.39 -14.81 8.11
CA LYS A 310 -17.80 -15.01 8.51
C LYS A 310 -18.64 -15.57 7.36
N ARG A 311 -18.50 -15.03 6.14
CA ARG A 311 -19.22 -15.54 4.96
C ARG A 311 -18.69 -16.88 4.46
N SER A 312 -17.41 -17.18 4.63
CA SER A 312 -16.82 -18.47 4.25
C SER A 312 -17.35 -19.63 5.11
N LEU A 313 -17.61 -19.38 6.40
CA LEU A 313 -18.07 -20.39 7.34
C LEU A 313 -19.58 -20.39 7.62
N ASN A 314 -20.32 -19.40 7.14
CA ASN A 314 -21.77 -19.34 7.29
C ASN A 314 -22.44 -20.57 6.63
N ALA A 315 -23.19 -21.35 7.40
CA ALA A 315 -23.79 -22.59 6.93
C ALA A 315 -24.73 -22.44 5.72
N SER A 316 -25.38 -21.28 5.56
CA SER A 316 -26.32 -21.01 4.45
C SER A 316 -25.64 -20.45 3.20
N ARG A 317 -24.43 -19.90 3.33
CA ARG A 317 -23.67 -19.26 2.24
C ARG A 317 -22.27 -19.85 2.09
N LYS A 318 -22.11 -21.08 2.56
CA LYS A 318 -20.83 -21.73 2.73
C LYS A 318 -20.16 -21.95 1.39
N GLU A 319 -18.92 -21.50 1.29
CA GLU A 319 -18.07 -21.73 0.13
C GLU A 319 -16.70 -22.13 0.63
N HIS A 320 -16.27 -23.33 0.25
CA HIS A 320 -15.01 -23.90 0.69
C HIS A 320 -13.82 -23.52 -0.20
N LEU A 321 -14.08 -22.65 -1.19
CA LEU A 321 -13.04 -22.08 -2.02
C LEU A 321 -12.55 -20.78 -1.39
N ILE A 322 -11.25 -20.69 -1.19
CA ILE A 322 -10.57 -19.46 -0.83
C ILE A 322 -10.27 -18.72 -2.13
N HIS A 323 -10.96 -17.60 -2.34
CA HIS A 323 -10.76 -16.74 -3.52
C HIS A 323 -9.74 -15.65 -3.20
N LEU A 324 -8.60 -15.67 -3.90
CA LEU A 324 -7.56 -14.66 -3.85
C LEU A 324 -7.55 -13.86 -5.15
N GLU A 325 -7.38 -12.55 -5.02
CA GLU A 325 -7.10 -11.68 -6.15
C GLU A 325 -5.68 -11.15 -6.06
N ILE A 326 -4.90 -11.44 -7.08
CA ILE A 326 -3.46 -11.29 -7.06
C ILE A 326 -3.06 -10.28 -8.13
N ARG A 327 -2.38 -9.23 -7.69
CA ARG A 327 -1.64 -8.33 -8.57
C ARG A 327 -0.33 -9.01 -8.98
N VAL A 328 -0.07 -9.09 -10.28
CA VAL A 328 1.14 -9.68 -10.84
C VAL A 328 2.08 -8.55 -11.24
N TYR A 329 3.21 -8.47 -10.55
CA TYR A 329 4.33 -7.60 -10.87
C TYR A 329 5.41 -8.44 -11.57
N PRO A 330 5.82 -8.11 -12.82
CA PRO A 330 6.76 -8.94 -13.59
C PRO A 330 8.08 -9.25 -12.86
N GLY A 331 8.62 -8.29 -12.10
CA GLY A 331 9.82 -8.45 -11.28
C GLY A 331 9.60 -9.13 -9.92
N GLY A 332 8.36 -9.39 -9.53
CA GLY A 332 8.02 -9.94 -8.22
C GLY A 332 8.46 -11.41 -8.06
N LYS A 333 8.87 -11.79 -6.85
CA LYS A 333 9.35 -13.16 -6.58
C LYS A 333 8.23 -14.21 -6.59
N LEU A 334 7.07 -13.88 -6.03
CA LEU A 334 5.96 -14.83 -5.83
C LEU A 334 4.81 -14.64 -6.82
N GLY A 335 4.41 -13.40 -7.11
CA GLY A 335 3.25 -13.08 -7.97
C GLY A 335 3.26 -13.76 -9.34
N PRO A 336 4.35 -13.66 -10.14
CA PRO A 336 4.48 -14.36 -11.42
C PRO A 336 4.37 -15.89 -11.29
N ARG A 337 4.85 -16.46 -10.18
CA ARG A 337 4.83 -17.90 -9.93
C ARG A 337 3.43 -18.37 -9.55
N LEU A 338 2.68 -17.58 -8.78
CA LEU A 338 1.26 -17.82 -8.52
C LEU A 338 0.41 -17.71 -9.80
N ALA A 339 0.71 -16.74 -10.67
CA ALA A 339 0.03 -16.57 -11.95
C ALA A 339 0.26 -17.73 -12.93
N ALA A 340 1.41 -18.40 -12.82
CA ALA A 340 1.78 -19.56 -13.63
C ALA A 340 1.11 -20.87 -13.18
N LEU A 341 0.54 -20.94 -11.97
CA LEU A 341 -0.10 -22.16 -11.46
C LEU A 341 -1.32 -22.56 -12.31
N GLU A 342 -1.51 -23.85 -12.55
CA GLU A 342 -2.67 -24.41 -13.23
C GLU A 342 -3.59 -25.15 -12.25
N PRO A 343 -4.88 -25.35 -12.60
CA PRO A 343 -5.76 -26.20 -11.80
C PRO A 343 -5.16 -27.58 -11.52
N GLY A 344 -5.15 -27.98 -10.25
CA GLY A 344 -4.49 -29.18 -9.75
C GLY A 344 -3.12 -28.93 -9.10
N ASP A 345 -2.49 -27.78 -9.36
CA ASP A 345 -1.25 -27.40 -8.67
C ASP A 345 -1.49 -27.12 -7.18
N LYS A 346 -0.40 -27.16 -6.42
CA LYS A 346 -0.44 -27.05 -4.97
C LYS A 346 0.18 -25.75 -4.50
N VAL A 347 -0.44 -25.15 -3.50
CA VAL A 347 0.05 -23.96 -2.81
C VAL A 347 -0.01 -24.17 -1.32
N PHE A 348 0.90 -23.55 -0.57
CA PHE A 348 0.87 -23.58 0.88
C PHE A 348 0.21 -22.32 1.41
N ALA A 349 -0.70 -22.47 2.36
CA ALA A 349 -1.34 -21.36 3.07
C ALA A 349 -1.27 -21.59 4.57
N ARG A 350 -1.16 -20.50 5.33
CA ARG A 350 -1.32 -20.50 6.79
C ARG A 350 -2.04 -19.22 7.21
N PRO A 351 -2.46 -19.11 8.48
CA PRO A 351 -3.02 -17.86 8.96
C PRO A 351 -2.02 -16.71 8.85
N GLY A 352 -2.53 -15.53 8.53
CA GLY A 352 -1.73 -14.32 8.42
C GLY A 352 -0.95 -14.05 9.70
N THR A 353 0.35 -13.80 9.55
CA THR A 353 1.25 -13.57 10.70
C THR A 353 1.45 -12.09 11.02
N THR A 354 1.11 -11.20 10.09
CA THR A 354 0.99 -9.76 10.33
C THR A 354 -0.37 -9.44 10.97
N PRO A 355 -0.51 -8.41 11.82
CA PRO A 355 -1.83 -7.93 12.22
C PRO A 355 -2.58 -7.40 11.00
N ALA A 356 -3.85 -7.78 10.82
CA ALA A 356 -4.64 -7.33 9.67
C ALA A 356 -4.86 -5.81 9.69
N ALA A 357 -5.02 -5.24 10.88
CA ALA A 357 -5.13 -3.80 11.12
C ALA A 357 -4.07 -3.33 12.10
N ASP A 358 -3.56 -2.12 11.89
CA ASP A 358 -2.76 -1.43 12.90
C ASP A 358 -3.62 -1.26 14.15
N SER A 359 -3.08 -1.67 15.30
CA SER A 359 -3.72 -1.52 16.60
C SER A 359 -3.75 -0.03 16.99
N LEU A 360 -4.71 0.70 16.44
CA LEU A 360 -5.00 2.06 16.85
C LEU A 360 -5.40 2.07 18.34
N PRO A 361 -5.04 3.13 19.09
CA PRO A 361 -5.31 3.22 20.52
C PRO A 361 -6.82 3.17 20.79
N GLU A 362 -7.22 2.39 21.80
CA GLU A 362 -8.58 2.21 22.35
C GLU A 362 -9.71 2.66 21.41
N LYS A 363 -10.12 1.76 20.51
CA LYS A 363 -11.26 1.96 19.62
C LYS A 363 -12.48 2.38 20.45
N ALA A 364 -13.12 3.50 20.07
CA ALA A 364 -14.35 3.97 20.69
C ALA A 364 -15.42 4.13 19.59
N PHE A 365 -15.76 3.00 18.99
CA PHE A 365 -16.85 2.92 18.05
C PHE A 365 -18.19 3.22 18.75
N PRO A 366 -19.16 3.81 18.02
CA PRO A 366 -20.53 3.85 18.51
C PRO A 366 -21.08 2.43 18.63
N PRO A 367 -22.12 2.20 19.44
CA PRO A 367 -22.89 0.95 19.38
C PRO A 367 -23.35 0.67 17.93
N LEU A 368 -23.40 -0.59 17.53
CA LEU A 368 -23.78 -0.98 16.17
C LEU A 368 -25.15 -0.42 15.74
N ALA A 369 -26.09 -0.30 16.68
CA ALA A 369 -27.41 0.28 16.44
C ALA A 369 -27.39 1.79 16.11
N ASP A 370 -26.35 2.51 16.56
CA ASP A 370 -26.19 3.94 16.34
C ASP A 370 -25.33 4.25 15.10
N LEU A 371 -24.69 3.23 14.51
CA LEU A 371 -23.88 3.39 13.30
C LEU A 371 -24.79 3.65 12.11
N THR A 372 -24.56 4.77 11.42
CA THR A 372 -25.38 5.18 10.25
C THR A 372 -24.59 5.24 8.97
N LYS A 373 -23.28 5.51 9.05
CA LYS A 373 -22.42 5.75 7.89
C LYS A 373 -21.09 5.02 8.02
N VAL A 374 -20.70 4.33 6.94
CA VAL A 374 -19.39 3.68 6.82
C VAL A 374 -18.71 4.18 5.56
N PHE A 375 -17.49 4.67 5.70
CA PHE A 375 -16.65 5.12 4.59
C PHE A 375 -15.46 4.16 4.43
N LEU A 376 -15.33 3.60 3.24
CA LEU A 376 -14.32 2.60 2.90
C LEU A 376 -13.40 3.15 1.81
N PHE A 377 -12.09 3.10 1.98
CA PHE A 377 -11.13 3.55 0.98
C PHE A 377 -10.13 2.46 0.65
N ALA A 378 -10.00 2.13 -0.63
CA ALA A 378 -9.11 1.09 -1.12
C ALA A 378 -8.15 1.67 -2.15
N GLY A 379 -6.84 1.43 -1.99
CA GLY A 379 -5.83 1.71 -3.01
C GLY A 379 -5.27 0.41 -3.58
N GLY A 380 -5.46 0.16 -4.89
CA GLY A 380 -4.93 -1.04 -5.56
C GLY A 380 -5.39 -2.34 -4.90
N SER A 381 -4.44 -3.20 -4.51
CA SER A 381 -4.68 -4.49 -3.81
C SER A 381 -5.37 -4.34 -2.46
N GLY A 382 -5.33 -3.16 -1.83
CA GLY A 382 -6.05 -2.85 -0.59
C GLY A 382 -7.58 -2.93 -0.71
N ILE A 383 -8.12 -3.18 -1.91
CA ILE A 383 -9.52 -3.52 -2.09
C ILE A 383 -9.91 -4.84 -1.41
N THR A 384 -9.00 -5.81 -1.27
CA THR A 384 -9.36 -7.15 -0.79
C THR A 384 -9.78 -7.20 0.69
N PRO A 385 -9.10 -6.54 1.67
CA PRO A 385 -9.65 -6.39 3.02
C PRO A 385 -10.94 -5.58 3.03
N ILE A 386 -11.01 -4.51 2.22
CA ILE A 386 -12.18 -3.63 2.16
C ILE A 386 -13.42 -4.37 1.65
N LEU A 387 -13.27 -5.35 0.75
CA LEU A 387 -14.36 -6.22 0.32
C LEU A 387 -14.87 -7.13 1.45
N GLN A 388 -14.00 -7.61 2.35
CA GLN A 388 -14.43 -8.33 3.54
C GLN A 388 -15.22 -7.43 4.49
N VAL A 389 -14.75 -6.19 4.71
CA VAL A 389 -15.49 -5.19 5.53
C VAL A 389 -16.85 -4.90 4.92
N LEU A 390 -16.92 -4.67 3.59
CA LEU A 390 -18.17 -4.43 2.90
C LEU A 390 -19.14 -5.61 3.06
N GLN A 391 -18.66 -6.84 2.93
CA GLN A 391 -19.47 -8.05 3.16
C GLN A 391 -20.03 -8.09 4.59
N ASN A 392 -19.20 -7.81 5.59
CA ASN A 392 -19.63 -7.75 6.98
C ASN A 392 -20.64 -6.62 7.22
N CYS A 393 -20.45 -5.45 6.59
CA CYS A 393 -21.42 -4.34 6.65
C CYS A 393 -22.76 -4.68 5.99
N LEU A 394 -22.75 -5.43 4.88
CA LEU A 394 -24.00 -5.93 4.31
C LEU A 394 -24.63 -6.90 5.30
N ASP A 395 -23.89 -7.87 5.82
CA ASP A 395 -24.45 -8.87 6.74
C ASP A 395 -24.91 -8.30 8.09
N ALA A 396 -24.51 -7.07 8.43
CA ALA A 396 -25.06 -6.32 9.54
C ALA A 396 -26.57 -6.10 9.35
N GLN A 397 -27.37 -6.53 10.32
CA GLN A 397 -28.82 -6.36 10.31
C GLN A 397 -29.24 -4.96 10.77
N VAL A 398 -28.56 -3.92 10.26
CA VAL A 398 -28.77 -2.51 10.60
C VAL A 398 -28.82 -1.64 9.36
N LYS A 399 -29.51 -0.49 9.46
CA LYS A 399 -29.64 0.46 8.36
C LYS A 399 -28.33 1.22 8.17
N LEU A 400 -27.67 1.04 7.02
CA LEU A 400 -26.36 1.63 6.76
C LEU A 400 -26.29 2.37 5.43
N GLN A 401 -25.67 3.55 5.48
CA GLN A 401 -25.16 4.22 4.29
C GLN A 401 -23.67 3.92 4.15
N ILE A 402 -23.31 3.18 3.11
CA ILE A 402 -21.94 2.76 2.83
C ILE A 402 -21.43 3.52 1.62
N THR A 403 -20.24 4.10 1.74
CA THR A 403 -19.56 4.76 0.62
C THR A 403 -18.17 4.18 0.48
N ILE A 404 -17.87 3.60 -0.69
CA ILE A 404 -16.57 3.04 -1.01
C ILE A 404 -15.88 3.88 -2.09
N VAL A 405 -14.59 4.11 -1.90
CA VAL A 405 -13.72 4.83 -2.84
C VAL A 405 -12.54 3.92 -3.22
N CYS A 406 -12.49 3.50 -4.47
CA CYS A 406 -11.48 2.59 -5.02
C CYS A 406 -10.50 3.36 -5.92
N ALA A 407 -9.27 3.56 -5.46
CA ALA A 407 -8.21 4.27 -6.15
C ALA A 407 -7.34 3.31 -6.97
N ASN A 408 -7.21 3.56 -8.26
CA ASN A 408 -6.34 2.80 -9.17
C ASN A 408 -5.63 3.74 -10.15
N LYS A 409 -4.51 3.29 -10.74
CA LYS A 409 -3.85 4.04 -11.82
C LYS A 409 -4.76 4.07 -13.06
N THR A 410 -5.16 2.90 -13.54
CA THR A 410 -5.96 2.68 -14.76
C THR A 410 -7.09 1.67 -14.48
N LEU A 411 -8.05 1.52 -15.41
CA LEU A 411 -9.11 0.50 -15.32
C LEU A 411 -8.55 -0.94 -15.36
N SER A 412 -7.57 -1.20 -16.22
CA SER A 412 -6.94 -2.53 -16.37
C SER A 412 -6.22 -3.02 -15.11
N ARG A 413 -5.96 -2.11 -14.16
CA ARG A 413 -5.33 -2.40 -12.87
C ARG A 413 -6.31 -2.60 -11.73
N MET A 414 -7.62 -2.48 -11.97
CA MET A 414 -8.62 -2.72 -10.93
C MET A 414 -8.65 -4.19 -10.52
N LEU A 415 -8.48 -4.42 -9.22
CA LEU A 415 -8.81 -5.68 -8.57
C LEU A 415 -10.24 -5.59 -8.02
N GLY A 416 -10.91 -6.72 -7.91
CA GLY A 416 -12.17 -6.83 -7.17
C GLY A 416 -13.39 -6.36 -7.93
N ALA A 417 -13.28 -6.06 -9.23
CA ALA A 417 -14.38 -5.47 -9.99
C ALA A 417 -15.64 -6.36 -9.99
N ASP A 418 -15.49 -7.66 -10.25
CA ASP A 418 -16.61 -8.62 -10.27
C ASP A 418 -17.17 -8.86 -8.86
N ALA A 419 -16.29 -8.98 -7.86
CA ALA A 419 -16.68 -9.14 -6.47
C ALA A 419 -17.45 -7.92 -5.95
N LEU A 420 -16.94 -6.71 -6.23
CA LEU A 420 -17.59 -5.45 -5.88
C LEU A 420 -18.93 -5.30 -6.60
N GLY A 421 -18.99 -5.60 -7.91
CA GLY A 421 -20.24 -5.56 -8.69
C GLY A 421 -21.30 -6.50 -8.12
N SER A 422 -20.91 -7.70 -7.69
CA SER A 422 -21.82 -8.65 -7.02
C SER A 422 -22.37 -8.08 -5.71
N LEU A 423 -21.54 -7.41 -4.90
CA LEU A 423 -21.96 -6.76 -3.66
C LEU A 423 -22.83 -5.53 -3.89
N VAL A 424 -22.61 -4.79 -4.98
CA VAL A 424 -23.51 -3.70 -5.41
C VAL A 424 -24.90 -4.23 -5.74
N ASN A 425 -24.97 -5.34 -6.48
CA ASN A 425 -26.25 -5.99 -6.78
C ASN A 425 -26.93 -6.55 -5.52
N GLU A 426 -26.17 -7.11 -4.59
CA GLU A 426 -26.70 -7.56 -3.29
C GLU A 426 -27.29 -6.38 -2.50
N ALA A 427 -26.56 -5.26 -2.42
CA ALA A 427 -27.01 -4.06 -1.72
C ALA A 427 -28.25 -3.43 -2.37
N ALA A 428 -28.36 -3.42 -3.70
CA ALA A 428 -29.53 -2.89 -4.41
C ALA A 428 -30.83 -3.63 -4.07
N ASN A 429 -30.74 -4.91 -3.67
CA ASN A 429 -31.88 -5.72 -3.25
C ASN A 429 -32.23 -5.56 -1.75
N ARG A 430 -31.57 -4.62 -1.04
CA ARG A 430 -31.74 -4.43 0.40
C ARG A 430 -32.12 -2.99 0.73
N PRO A 431 -33.40 -2.70 1.06
CA PRO A 431 -33.87 -1.33 1.27
C PRO A 431 -33.24 -0.62 2.48
N GLU A 432 -32.67 -1.37 3.42
CA GLU A 432 -31.95 -0.85 4.58
C GLU A 432 -30.50 -0.45 4.27
N ILE A 433 -29.97 -0.83 3.11
CA ILE A 433 -28.61 -0.48 2.69
C ILE A 433 -28.65 0.58 1.60
N THR A 434 -27.80 1.59 1.71
CA THR A 434 -27.51 2.52 0.62
C THR A 434 -26.02 2.46 0.32
N LEU A 435 -25.63 1.87 -0.80
CA LEU A 435 -24.24 1.77 -1.24
C LEU A 435 -23.94 2.79 -2.34
N ARG A 436 -22.80 3.47 -2.23
CA ARG A 436 -22.22 4.32 -3.28
C ARG A 436 -20.77 3.92 -3.52
N VAL A 437 -20.40 3.75 -4.78
CA VAL A 437 -19.06 3.36 -5.22
C VAL A 437 -18.46 4.49 -6.04
N PHE A 438 -17.23 4.88 -5.71
CA PHE A 438 -16.42 5.81 -6.50
C PHE A 438 -15.16 5.10 -6.96
N HIS A 439 -15.02 4.89 -8.26
CA HIS A 439 -13.77 4.48 -8.88
C HIS A 439 -12.96 5.73 -9.23
N VAL A 440 -11.83 5.93 -8.56
CA VAL A 440 -10.92 7.05 -8.79
C VAL A 440 -9.71 6.58 -9.59
N LEU A 441 -9.51 7.16 -10.77
CA LEU A 441 -8.39 6.87 -11.66
C LEU A 441 -7.41 8.04 -11.69
N THR A 442 -6.14 7.77 -11.39
CA THR A 442 -5.08 8.79 -11.45
C THR A 442 -4.56 9.02 -12.85
N ASP A 443 -4.62 8.00 -13.70
CA ASP A 443 -4.21 8.05 -15.10
C ASP A 443 -5.28 7.39 -15.99
N ALA A 444 -6.31 8.16 -16.33
CA ALA A 444 -7.31 7.72 -17.28
C ALA A 444 -6.81 8.02 -18.70
N GLN A 445 -5.86 7.20 -19.19
CA GLN A 445 -5.41 7.25 -20.59
C GLN A 445 -6.54 6.91 -21.57
N VAL A 446 -7.64 6.33 -21.07
CA VAL A 446 -8.86 6.00 -21.81
C VAL A 446 -10.02 6.83 -21.25
N ALA A 447 -10.99 7.15 -22.11
CA ALA A 447 -12.24 7.77 -21.69
C ALA A 447 -12.87 7.01 -20.51
N LEU A 448 -13.26 7.75 -19.47
CA LEU A 448 -13.92 7.15 -18.31
C LEU A 448 -15.20 6.42 -18.75
N PRO A 449 -15.50 5.25 -18.18
CA PRO A 449 -16.79 4.61 -18.38
C PRO A 449 -17.90 5.54 -17.93
N SER A 450 -19.06 5.43 -18.57
CA SER A 450 -20.25 6.13 -18.12
C SER A 450 -20.60 5.71 -16.70
N ASP A 451 -21.03 6.68 -15.90
CA ASP A 451 -21.62 6.40 -14.60
C ASP A 451 -22.79 5.41 -14.74
N VAL A 452 -22.85 4.47 -13.80
CA VAL A 452 -23.97 3.54 -13.65
C VAL A 452 -24.66 3.86 -12.32
N GLU A 453 -25.89 3.38 -12.12
CA GLU A 453 -26.57 3.53 -10.85
C GLU A 453 -25.67 3.07 -9.69
N HIS A 454 -25.50 3.91 -8.67
CA HIS A 454 -24.60 3.72 -7.52
C HIS A 454 -23.08 3.70 -7.80
N ILE A 455 -22.61 3.60 -9.05
CA ILE A 455 -21.19 3.53 -9.42
C ILE A 455 -20.77 4.78 -10.20
N LYS A 456 -19.77 5.48 -9.69
CA LYS A 456 -19.23 6.72 -10.26
C LYS A 456 -17.78 6.54 -10.68
N PHE A 457 -17.45 6.97 -11.88
CA PHE A 457 -16.06 7.03 -12.36
C PHE A 457 -15.54 8.45 -12.30
N VAL A 458 -14.40 8.64 -11.65
CA VAL A 458 -13.80 9.95 -11.42
C VAL A 458 -12.33 9.90 -11.79
N GLN A 459 -11.92 10.78 -12.70
CA GLN A 459 -10.51 11.06 -12.88
C GLN A 459 -10.10 12.10 -11.84
N SER A 460 -9.10 11.75 -11.03
CA SER A 460 -8.51 12.65 -10.04
C SER A 460 -7.07 12.26 -9.81
N THR A 461 -6.19 13.26 -9.69
CA THR A 461 -4.77 13.02 -9.44
C THR A 461 -4.52 12.37 -8.08
N ARG A 462 -5.38 12.60 -7.09
CA ARG A 462 -5.31 11.97 -5.76
C ARG A 462 -6.68 11.81 -5.11
N VAL A 463 -6.81 10.82 -4.23
CA VAL A 463 -8.04 10.54 -3.46
C VAL A 463 -8.17 11.42 -2.21
N ASN A 464 -7.07 12.00 -1.76
CA ASN A 464 -7.00 12.79 -0.54
C ASN A 464 -7.38 14.28 -0.73
N ASP A 465 -7.87 14.66 -1.91
CA ASP A 465 -8.32 16.01 -2.20
C ASP A 465 -9.55 16.38 -1.34
N LEU A 466 -9.41 17.42 -0.50
CA LEU A 466 -10.47 17.80 0.45
C LEU A 466 -11.78 18.21 -0.25
N PRO A 467 -11.77 19.04 -1.33
CA PRO A 467 -12.97 19.31 -2.12
C PRO A 467 -13.64 18.04 -2.67
N PHE A 468 -12.86 17.07 -3.16
CA PHE A 468 -13.40 15.78 -3.60
C PHE A 468 -14.09 15.03 -2.45
N LEU A 469 -13.41 14.89 -1.30
CA LEU A 469 -13.94 14.18 -0.12
C LEU A 469 -15.21 14.87 0.43
N GLN A 470 -15.21 16.19 0.54
CA GLN A 470 -16.34 16.96 1.07
C GLN A 470 -17.52 17.03 0.11
N ASN A 471 -17.28 17.34 -1.18
CA ASN A 471 -18.35 17.70 -2.10
C ASN A 471 -18.84 16.51 -2.93
N LYS A 472 -17.98 15.54 -3.27
CA LYS A 472 -18.37 14.36 -4.06
C LYS A 472 -18.65 13.16 -3.19
N VAL A 473 -17.69 12.76 -2.35
CA VAL A 473 -17.86 11.61 -1.45
C VAL A 473 -18.85 11.94 -0.33
N ALA A 474 -18.99 13.24 0.00
CA ALA A 474 -19.83 13.75 1.08
C ALA A 474 -19.38 13.28 2.47
N VAL A 475 -18.06 13.24 2.68
CA VAL A 475 -17.46 13.07 4.00
C VAL A 475 -17.78 14.30 4.86
N PRO A 476 -18.36 14.14 6.05
CA PRO A 476 -18.68 15.27 6.90
C PRO A 476 -17.41 15.95 7.43
N ALA A 477 -17.41 17.28 7.49
CA ALA A 477 -16.27 18.10 7.95
C ALA A 477 -15.98 18.00 9.46
N GLN A 478 -16.85 17.31 10.20
CA GLN A 478 -16.63 16.82 11.56
C GLN A 478 -17.37 15.48 11.62
N SER A 479 -16.69 14.41 12.04
CA SER A 479 -17.37 13.12 12.12
C SER A 479 -18.54 13.19 13.10
N SER A 480 -19.76 13.02 12.60
CA SER A 480 -20.93 12.81 13.45
C SER A 480 -20.66 11.63 14.39
N GLY A 481 -21.38 11.57 15.51
CA GLY A 481 -21.37 10.44 16.47
C GLY A 481 -21.50 9.04 15.85
N THR A 482 -21.86 8.95 14.57
CA THR A 482 -22.47 7.81 13.89
C THR A 482 -21.74 7.38 12.61
N SER A 483 -20.52 7.90 12.35
CA SER A 483 -19.71 7.60 11.17
C SER A 483 -18.40 6.90 11.53
N VAL A 484 -18.03 5.88 10.77
CA VAL A 484 -16.77 5.13 10.90
C VAL A 484 -16.04 5.05 9.55
N PHE A 485 -14.72 5.03 9.60
CA PHE A 485 -13.84 5.07 8.44
C PHE A 485 -12.91 3.86 8.45
N ALA A 486 -12.68 3.26 7.29
CA ALA A 486 -11.69 2.20 7.13
C ALA A 486 -10.94 2.35 5.81
N TRP A 487 -9.65 2.08 5.81
CA TRP A 487 -8.84 2.14 4.59
C TRP A 487 -7.70 1.15 4.54
N CYS A 488 -7.30 0.81 3.32
CA CYS A 488 -6.17 -0.07 3.02
C CYS A 488 -5.54 0.33 1.68
N GLY A 489 -4.23 0.25 1.57
CA GLY A 489 -3.49 0.49 0.33
C GLY A 489 -2.02 0.80 0.60
N PRO A 490 -1.26 1.27 -0.40
CA PRO A 490 0.14 1.63 -0.22
C PRO A 490 0.34 2.68 0.88
N GLN A 491 1.49 2.65 1.57
CA GLN A 491 1.76 3.54 2.71
C GLN A 491 1.55 5.03 2.41
N GLY A 492 1.95 5.48 1.21
CA GLY A 492 1.74 6.85 0.76
C GLY A 492 0.26 7.22 0.57
N PHE A 493 -0.57 6.27 0.13
CA PHE A 493 -2.01 6.44 0.03
C PHE A 493 -2.64 6.54 1.42
N MET A 494 -2.30 5.62 2.33
CA MET A 494 -2.85 5.60 3.69
C MET A 494 -2.47 6.86 4.47
N SER A 495 -1.21 7.28 4.42
CA SER A 495 -0.72 8.48 5.11
C SER A 495 -1.42 9.75 4.61
N ALA A 496 -1.61 9.88 3.29
CA ALA A 496 -2.29 11.02 2.68
C ALA A 496 -3.79 11.07 3.06
N LEU A 497 -4.47 9.92 3.07
CA LEU A 497 -5.86 9.80 3.51
C LEU A 497 -6.02 10.14 4.98
N ARG A 498 -5.14 9.60 5.84
CA ARG A 498 -5.14 9.88 7.28
C ARG A 498 -5.03 11.37 7.54
N SER A 499 -4.08 12.06 6.91
CA SER A 499 -3.93 13.52 7.04
C SER A 499 -5.20 14.26 6.60
N SER A 500 -5.81 13.87 5.48
CA SER A 500 -6.97 14.57 4.95
C SER A 500 -8.25 14.32 5.76
N LEU A 501 -8.49 13.08 6.19
CA LEU A 501 -9.67 12.71 6.98
C LEU A 501 -9.54 13.20 8.42
N VAL A 502 -8.44 12.89 9.10
CA VAL A 502 -8.25 13.17 10.53
C VAL A 502 -7.86 14.62 10.77
N GLU A 503 -6.84 15.12 10.07
CA GLU A 503 -6.30 16.47 10.31
C GLU A 503 -7.09 17.53 9.52
N GLY A 504 -7.53 17.20 8.31
CA GLY A 504 -8.27 18.12 7.43
C GLY A 504 -9.77 18.18 7.70
N LEU A 505 -10.44 17.04 7.88
CA LEU A 505 -11.89 16.93 8.08
C LEU A 505 -12.29 16.59 9.51
N GLY A 506 -11.34 16.55 10.45
CA GLY A 506 -11.63 16.31 11.86
C GLY A 506 -12.32 14.96 12.11
N ALA A 507 -12.04 13.94 11.30
CA ALA A 507 -12.50 12.58 11.58
C ALA A 507 -11.86 12.09 12.88
N THR A 508 -12.69 11.55 13.78
CA THR A 508 -12.21 11.10 15.08
C THR A 508 -11.25 9.90 14.92
N PRO A 509 -9.99 9.97 15.41
CA PRO A 509 -8.98 8.93 15.18
C PRO A 509 -9.39 7.53 15.66
N HIS A 510 -10.09 7.41 16.79
CA HIS A 510 -10.55 6.14 17.36
C HIS A 510 -11.79 5.56 16.65
N ARG A 511 -12.21 6.17 15.53
CA ARG A 511 -13.26 5.68 14.62
C ARG A 511 -12.72 5.42 13.22
N CYS A 512 -11.41 5.36 13.10
CA CYS A 512 -10.71 5.02 11.89
C CYS A 512 -10.09 3.63 12.05
N VAL A 513 -10.02 2.86 10.97
CA VAL A 513 -9.33 1.57 10.92
C VAL A 513 -8.39 1.58 9.73
N GLU A 514 -7.12 1.27 9.97
CA GLU A 514 -6.10 1.18 8.92
C GLU A 514 -5.64 -0.26 8.81
N TYR A 515 -5.75 -0.83 7.62
CA TYR A 515 -5.23 -2.17 7.32
C TYR A 515 -3.88 -2.05 6.62
N LEU A 516 -2.89 -2.79 7.12
CA LEU A 516 -1.59 -2.88 6.48
C LEU A 516 -1.73 -3.68 5.18
N GLY A 517 -1.31 -3.05 4.08
CA GLY A 517 -1.36 -3.62 2.72
C GLY A 517 -0.18 -4.53 2.42
#